data_AF-A0AAW7LA54-F1
#
_entry.id   AF-A0AAW7LA54-F1
#
_cell.length_a   1.000
_cell.length_b   1.000
_cell.length_c   1.000
_cell.angle_alpha   90.00
_cell.angle_beta   90.00
_cell.angle_gamma   90.00
#
_symmetry.space_group_name_H-M   'P 1'
#
loop_
_entity.id
_entity.type
_entity.pdbx_description
1 polymer ?
#
loop_
_entity_poly.entity_id
_entity_poly.type
_entity_poly.pdbx_seq_one_letter_code
_entity_poly.pdbx_strand_id
1 'polypeptide(L)'
;MSLVKKSLAKAVSSVPTSTENKAPTAAANATQANAPATVNKQTEYQLYVAAIESDLAQLKTFTDIADKASYKSEALERQDYLAYINQYRLSGQNHHNKVLAWVFIWLVDLKRWDAVMDLLPLMIEQKQPLPTVFNTKHWAAFVIDQLYDDANYYLAQSKQQELHDIGFILHRLINAVKNQDWAGLEVVGGKLYAIAAKVNKAQLNLGNALYFAEMAQSINDKAGVKTLIKELQKIIKPAEPEQQTAN
;
A
#
# COMPACT_ATOMS: atom_id res chain seq x y z
N MET A 1 7.27 5.44 16.64
CA MET A 1 6.06 6.23 16.94
C MET A 1 5.43 6.63 15.62
N SER A 2 4.17 6.27 15.42
CA SER A 2 3.49 6.33 14.12
C SER A 2 3.18 7.77 13.70
N LEU A 3 3.64 8.16 12.50
CA LEU A 3 3.40 9.47 11.86
C LEU A 3 1.93 9.65 11.44
N VAL A 4 1.08 8.65 11.67
CA VAL A 4 -0.32 8.55 11.22
C VAL A 4 -1.26 9.52 11.92
N LYS A 5 -0.95 9.98 13.14
CA LYS A 5 -1.90 10.82 13.90
C LYS A 5 -2.11 12.23 13.36
N LYS A 6 -1.29 12.71 12.41
CA LYS A 6 -1.30 14.13 11.98
C LYS A 6 -1.89 14.39 10.58
N SER A 7 -1.97 13.39 9.70
CA SER A 7 -2.34 13.59 8.28
C SER A 7 -3.85 13.57 7.99
N LEU A 8 -4.69 13.14 8.94
CA LEU A 8 -6.09 12.82 8.65
C LEU A 8 -7.09 13.98 8.86
N ALA A 9 -6.61 15.18 9.21
CA ALA A 9 -7.47 16.33 9.53
C ALA A 9 -7.56 17.40 8.43
N LYS A 10 -6.94 17.24 7.25
CA LYS A 10 -6.81 18.36 6.31
C LYS A 10 -6.70 17.95 4.84
N ALA A 11 -7.76 17.40 4.26
CA ALA A 11 -7.88 17.29 2.81
C ALA A 11 -9.36 17.25 2.39
N VAL A 12 -10.00 18.42 2.41
CA VAL A 12 -11.19 18.72 1.60
C VAL A 12 -10.90 20.05 0.93
N SER A 13 -11.15 20.11 -0.37
CA SER A 13 -11.17 21.31 -1.23
C SER A 13 -9.82 21.70 -1.87
N SER A 14 -9.61 21.31 -3.13
CA SER A 14 -9.68 22.23 -4.30
C SER A 14 -8.95 21.65 -5.52
N VAL A 15 -9.71 21.44 -6.59
CA VAL A 15 -9.25 21.21 -7.97
C VAL A 15 -9.44 22.51 -8.74
N PRO A 16 -8.47 22.93 -9.55
CA PRO A 16 -8.78 23.37 -10.92
C PRO A 16 -7.73 22.88 -11.95
N THR A 17 -8.10 22.17 -13.01
CA THR A 17 -8.56 22.62 -14.35
C THR A 17 -7.49 23.29 -15.21
N SER A 18 -7.15 22.57 -16.28
CA SER A 18 -6.15 22.84 -17.32
C SER A 18 -6.62 23.86 -18.37
N THR A 19 -5.67 24.59 -18.96
CA THR A 19 -5.82 25.28 -20.25
C THR A 19 -4.61 25.06 -21.15
N GLU A 20 -4.89 24.70 -22.40
CA GLU A 20 -3.94 24.52 -23.51
C GLU A 20 -3.31 25.85 -23.96
N ASN A 21 -2.07 25.79 -24.49
CA ASN A 21 -1.77 26.46 -25.76
C ASN A 21 -0.48 25.99 -26.45
N LYS A 22 -0.50 26.18 -27.78
CA LYS A 22 0.26 25.55 -28.86
C LYS A 22 1.76 25.89 -28.98
N ALA A 23 2.44 24.99 -29.70
CA ALA A 23 3.83 24.98 -30.15
C ALA A 23 4.29 26.17 -31.03
N PRO A 24 5.61 26.27 -31.29
CA PRO A 24 6.06 26.10 -32.67
C PRO A 24 7.30 25.19 -32.86
N THR A 25 7.38 24.68 -34.08
CA THR A 25 8.35 23.78 -34.71
C THR A 25 9.72 24.42 -34.99
N ALA A 26 10.80 23.65 -34.79
CA ALA A 26 12.05 23.79 -35.54
C ALA A 26 12.82 22.46 -35.57
N ALA A 27 13.10 21.98 -36.79
CA ALA A 27 13.83 20.76 -37.07
C ALA A 27 15.35 21.00 -37.08
N ALA A 28 16.14 20.07 -36.54
CA ALA A 28 17.55 19.90 -36.89
C ALA A 28 17.97 18.43 -36.73
N ASN A 29 18.75 17.98 -37.71
CA ASN A 29 18.98 16.58 -38.09
C ASN A 29 19.91 15.78 -37.15
N ALA A 30 19.56 14.49 -37.09
CA ALA A 30 20.33 13.28 -36.82
C ALA A 30 21.84 13.37 -36.52
N THR A 31 22.24 12.71 -35.43
CA THR A 31 23.39 11.80 -35.44
C THR A 31 23.05 10.58 -34.59
N GLN A 32 22.71 9.47 -35.25
CA GLN A 32 22.49 8.18 -34.58
C GLN A 32 23.84 7.60 -34.19
N ALA A 33 24.19 7.70 -32.91
CA ALA A 33 25.21 6.85 -32.31
C ALA A 33 24.54 5.55 -31.86
N ASN A 34 24.76 4.47 -32.59
CA ASN A 34 24.44 3.11 -32.15
C ASN A 34 25.36 2.74 -30.98
N ALA A 35 25.03 3.20 -29.78
CA ALA A 35 25.54 2.61 -28.55
C ALA A 35 24.77 1.31 -28.28
N PRO A 36 25.44 0.22 -27.85
CA PRO A 36 24.76 -1.01 -27.52
C PRO A 36 23.68 -0.75 -26.46
N ALA A 37 22.47 -1.26 -26.67
CA ALA A 37 21.28 -0.97 -25.87
C ALA A 37 21.44 -1.23 -24.35
N THR A 38 22.44 -2.02 -23.96
CA THR A 38 22.83 -2.28 -22.57
C THR A 38 23.55 -1.11 -21.90
N VAL A 39 24.37 -0.35 -22.63
CA VAL A 39 25.06 0.84 -22.10
C VAL A 39 24.04 1.94 -21.79
N ASN A 40 23.04 2.10 -22.66
CA ASN A 40 22.03 3.15 -22.51
C ASN A 40 21.12 2.92 -21.28
N LYS A 41 20.75 1.66 -21.00
CA LYS A 41 19.90 1.30 -19.84
C LYS A 41 20.61 1.42 -18.50
N GLN A 42 21.89 1.03 -18.44
CA GLN A 42 22.69 1.20 -17.23
C GLN A 42 22.88 2.68 -16.91
N THR A 43 23.06 3.52 -17.93
CA THR A 43 23.13 4.98 -17.78
C THR A 43 21.79 5.56 -17.33
N GLU A 44 20.67 5.12 -17.91
CA GLU A 44 19.32 5.55 -17.52
C GLU A 44 19.00 5.23 -16.05
N TYR A 45 19.26 3.99 -15.59
CA TYR A 45 19.07 3.65 -14.18
C TYR A 45 19.87 4.56 -13.24
N GLN A 46 21.14 4.87 -13.59
CA GLN A 46 21.98 5.74 -12.76
C GLN A 46 21.45 7.17 -12.71
N LEU A 47 20.83 7.67 -13.79
CA LEU A 47 20.16 8.97 -13.78
C LEU A 47 18.98 8.98 -12.81
N TYR A 48 18.13 7.95 -12.84
CA TYR A 48 17.00 7.83 -11.90
C TYR A 48 17.45 7.62 -10.45
N VAL A 49 18.57 6.93 -10.23
CA VAL A 49 19.18 6.81 -8.89
C VAL A 49 19.64 8.18 -8.38
N ALA A 50 20.34 8.96 -9.22
CA ALA A 50 20.76 10.32 -8.84
C ALA A 50 19.56 11.23 -8.56
N ALA A 51 18.49 11.12 -9.37
CA ALA A 51 17.25 11.87 -9.16
C ALA A 51 16.59 11.53 -7.82
N ILE A 52 16.38 10.23 -7.52
CA ILE A 52 15.71 9.84 -6.28
C ILE A 52 16.55 10.19 -5.04
N GLU A 53 17.88 10.14 -5.15
CA GLU A 53 18.76 10.59 -4.07
C GLU A 53 18.68 12.09 -3.83
N SER A 54 18.58 12.89 -4.89
CA SER A 54 18.37 14.33 -4.80
C SER A 54 17.02 14.67 -4.16
N ASP A 55 15.94 14.03 -4.61
CA ASP A 55 14.60 14.26 -4.05
C ASP A 55 14.53 13.79 -2.57
N LEU A 56 15.21 12.69 -2.20
CA LEU A 56 15.33 12.25 -0.81
C LEU A 56 16.12 13.25 0.06
N ALA A 57 17.14 13.90 -0.48
CA ALA A 57 17.87 14.96 0.22
C ALA A 57 16.97 16.18 0.43
N GLN A 58 16.22 16.60 -0.59
CA GLN A 58 15.25 17.68 -0.48
C GLN A 58 14.14 17.36 0.52
N LEU A 59 13.65 16.12 0.56
CA LEU A 59 12.63 15.71 1.54
C LEU A 59 13.06 15.89 3.00
N LYS A 60 14.37 15.88 3.28
CA LYS A 60 14.90 16.12 4.63
C LYS A 60 14.81 17.59 5.05
N THR A 61 14.68 18.53 4.10
CA THR A 61 14.59 19.96 4.41
C THR A 61 13.20 20.37 4.88
N PHE A 62 12.16 19.60 4.53
CA PHE A 62 10.80 19.85 5.01
C PHE A 62 10.63 19.33 6.44
N THR A 63 9.92 20.11 7.26
CA THR A 63 9.55 19.72 8.63
C THR A 63 8.11 19.23 8.70
N ASP A 64 7.21 19.82 7.92
CA ASP A 64 5.80 19.44 7.90
C ASP A 64 5.54 18.19 7.04
N ILE A 65 4.58 17.38 7.49
CA ILE A 65 4.24 16.12 6.84
C ILE A 65 3.43 16.38 5.55
N ALA A 66 2.56 17.39 5.53
CA ALA A 66 1.79 17.74 4.35
C ALA A 66 2.72 18.27 3.25
N ASP A 67 3.70 19.12 3.59
CA ASP A 67 4.69 19.60 2.62
C ASP A 67 5.50 18.45 2.01
N LYS A 68 5.88 17.45 2.82
CA LYS A 68 6.53 16.23 2.33
C LYS A 68 5.62 15.42 1.40
N ALA A 69 4.33 15.33 1.70
CA ALA A 69 3.38 14.63 0.85
C ALA A 69 3.21 15.35 -0.49
N SER A 70 3.02 16.67 -0.49
CA SER A 70 2.94 17.48 -1.70
C SER A 70 4.20 17.32 -2.56
N TYR A 71 5.39 17.43 -1.95
CA TYR A 71 6.64 17.27 -2.65
C TYR A 71 6.81 15.87 -3.26
N LYS A 72 6.46 14.79 -2.53
CA LYS A 72 6.49 13.42 -3.08
C LYS A 72 5.58 13.30 -4.31
N SER A 73 4.38 13.84 -4.22
CA SER A 73 3.41 13.82 -5.33
C SER A 73 3.98 14.52 -6.56
N GLU A 74 4.51 15.74 -6.39
CA GLU A 74 5.13 16.52 -7.47
C GLU A 74 6.38 15.84 -8.04
N ALA A 75 7.23 15.25 -7.19
CA ALA A 75 8.43 14.56 -7.62
C ALA A 75 8.12 13.30 -8.44
N LEU A 76 7.07 12.54 -8.08
CA LEU A 76 6.59 11.38 -8.86
C LEU A 76 6.25 11.75 -10.30
N GLU A 77 5.64 12.92 -10.50
CA GLU A 77 5.23 13.42 -11.82
C GLU A 77 6.40 14.08 -12.55
N ARG A 78 7.14 14.98 -11.89
CA ARG A 78 8.26 15.72 -12.47
C ARG A 78 9.36 14.81 -13.01
N GLN A 79 9.66 13.73 -12.29
CA GLN A 79 10.73 12.78 -12.67
C GLN A 79 10.20 11.60 -13.50
N ASP A 80 8.88 11.49 -13.68
CA ASP A 80 8.22 10.37 -14.35
C ASP A 80 8.64 8.99 -13.81
N TYR A 81 8.72 8.88 -12.48
CA TYR A 81 9.18 7.66 -11.81
C TYR A 81 8.31 6.44 -12.13
N LEU A 82 7.00 6.64 -12.30
CA LEU A 82 6.07 5.54 -12.58
C LEU A 82 6.25 4.99 -14.00
N ALA A 83 6.54 5.82 -15.00
CA ALA A 83 6.86 5.31 -16.35
C ALA A 83 8.15 4.50 -16.32
N TYR A 84 9.19 4.99 -15.66
CA TYR A 84 10.44 4.25 -15.48
C TYR A 84 10.22 2.89 -14.80
N ILE A 85 9.47 2.84 -13.69
CA ILE A 85 9.16 1.59 -13.00
C ILE A 85 8.37 0.63 -13.89
N ASN A 86 7.42 1.16 -14.68
CA ASN A 86 6.67 0.34 -15.61
C ASN A 86 7.57 -0.25 -16.71
N GLN A 87 8.52 0.53 -17.24
CA GLN A 87 9.52 0.01 -18.19
C GLN A 87 10.41 -1.06 -17.55
N TYR A 88 10.88 -0.83 -16.32
CA TYR A 88 11.64 -1.82 -15.56
C TYR A 88 10.86 -3.14 -15.44
N ARG A 89 9.59 -3.06 -15.01
CA ARG A 89 8.68 -4.21 -14.89
C ARG A 89 8.48 -4.94 -16.22
N LEU A 90 8.18 -4.21 -17.30
CA LEU A 90 7.93 -4.79 -18.63
C LEU A 90 9.19 -5.37 -19.28
N SER A 91 10.36 -4.88 -18.89
CA SER A 91 11.64 -5.40 -19.40
C SER A 91 12.02 -6.77 -18.86
N GLY A 92 11.34 -7.26 -17.81
CA GLY A 92 11.67 -8.53 -17.16
C GLY A 92 12.97 -8.51 -16.34
N GLN A 93 13.58 -7.33 -16.16
CA GLN A 93 14.77 -7.18 -15.33
C GLN A 93 14.46 -7.53 -13.87
N ASN A 94 15.43 -8.16 -13.20
CA ASN A 94 15.33 -8.58 -11.81
C ASN A 94 16.63 -8.23 -11.08
N HIS A 95 16.83 -6.95 -10.82
CA HIS A 95 17.92 -6.45 -9.99
C HIS A 95 17.35 -5.63 -8.83
N HIS A 96 18.14 -5.47 -7.76
CA HIS A 96 17.73 -4.56 -6.70
C HIS A 96 17.63 -3.14 -7.25
N ASN A 97 16.42 -2.57 -7.19
CA ASN A 97 16.10 -1.30 -7.82
C ASN A 97 15.72 -0.29 -6.73
N LYS A 98 16.67 0.62 -6.44
CA LYS A 98 16.54 1.64 -5.39
C LYS A 98 15.38 2.60 -5.64
N VAL A 99 15.16 2.95 -6.91
CA VAL A 99 14.11 3.87 -7.35
C VAL A 99 12.75 3.23 -7.11
N LEU A 100 12.57 1.98 -7.54
CA LEU A 100 11.36 1.20 -7.27
C LEU A 100 11.06 1.12 -5.77
N ALA A 101 12.04 0.80 -4.94
CA ALA A 101 11.86 0.70 -3.49
C ALA A 101 11.37 2.01 -2.86
N TRP A 102 11.99 3.15 -3.19
CA TRP A 102 11.60 4.44 -2.62
C TRP A 102 10.28 4.96 -3.16
N VAL A 103 10.03 4.80 -4.46
CA VAL A 103 8.75 5.18 -5.06
C VAL A 103 7.62 4.35 -4.48
N PHE A 104 7.81 3.03 -4.27
CA PHE A 104 6.83 2.19 -3.60
C PHE A 104 6.49 2.72 -2.20
N ILE A 105 7.51 3.09 -1.41
CA ILE A 105 7.31 3.71 -0.09
C ILE A 105 6.51 5.01 -0.21
N TRP A 106 6.82 5.86 -1.20
CA TRP A 106 6.09 7.12 -1.38
C TRP A 106 4.65 6.90 -1.80
N LEU A 107 4.35 5.90 -2.64
CA LEU A 107 2.98 5.53 -2.98
C LEU A 107 2.19 5.11 -1.74
N VAL A 108 2.82 4.36 -0.83
CA VAL A 108 2.22 4.00 0.47
C VAL A 108 2.01 5.25 1.34
N ASP A 109 3.01 6.12 1.48
CA ASP A 109 2.90 7.36 2.26
C ASP A 109 1.79 8.29 1.73
N LEU A 110 1.60 8.32 0.41
CA LEU A 110 0.56 9.08 -0.29
C LEU A 110 -0.78 8.36 -0.38
N LYS A 111 -0.90 7.16 0.20
CA LYS A 111 -2.12 6.33 0.17
C LYS A 111 -2.62 6.03 -1.25
N ARG A 112 -1.72 5.98 -2.24
CA ARG A 112 -2.03 5.62 -3.63
C ARG A 112 -2.12 4.10 -3.77
N TRP A 113 -3.08 3.50 -3.04
CA TRP A 113 -3.14 2.07 -2.77
C TRP A 113 -3.28 1.20 -4.01
N ASP A 114 -3.92 1.67 -5.08
CA ASP A 114 -4.04 0.90 -6.31
C ASP A 114 -2.67 0.59 -6.91
N ALA A 115 -1.82 1.60 -7.05
CA ALA A 115 -0.45 1.44 -7.54
C ALA A 115 0.41 0.59 -6.59
N VAL A 116 0.21 0.72 -5.28
CA VAL A 116 0.87 -0.14 -4.28
C VAL A 116 0.50 -1.61 -4.50
N MET A 117 -0.78 -1.91 -4.66
CA MET A 117 -1.26 -3.28 -4.84
C MET A 117 -0.84 -3.88 -6.18
N ASP A 118 -0.70 -3.05 -7.23
CA ASP A 118 -0.20 -3.49 -8.53
C ASP A 118 1.30 -3.82 -8.51
N LEU A 119 2.09 -3.08 -7.72
CA LEU A 119 3.54 -3.27 -7.62
C LEU A 119 3.94 -4.29 -6.55
N LEU A 120 3.13 -4.51 -5.51
CA LEU A 120 3.49 -5.37 -4.38
C LEU A 120 3.92 -6.80 -4.80
N PRO A 121 3.24 -7.48 -5.74
CA PRO A 121 3.70 -8.79 -6.20
C PRO A 121 5.12 -8.76 -6.76
N LEU A 122 5.47 -7.73 -7.55
CA LEU A 122 6.82 -7.54 -8.09
C LEU A 122 7.84 -7.35 -6.96
N MET A 123 7.51 -6.54 -5.94
CA MET A 123 8.39 -6.29 -4.80
C MET A 123 8.72 -7.59 -4.04
N ILE A 124 7.71 -8.46 -3.87
CA ILE A 124 7.84 -9.74 -3.17
C ILE A 124 8.61 -10.75 -4.03
N GLU A 125 8.22 -10.93 -5.29
CA GLU A 125 8.81 -11.89 -6.21
C GLU A 125 10.30 -11.64 -6.43
N GLN A 126 10.67 -10.37 -6.64
CA GLN A 126 12.06 -9.97 -6.86
C GLN A 126 12.86 -9.81 -5.55
N LYS A 127 12.23 -10.04 -4.39
CA LYS A 127 12.86 -9.88 -3.06
C LYS A 127 13.58 -8.54 -2.92
N GLN A 128 12.95 -7.46 -3.43
CA GLN A 128 13.54 -6.13 -3.40
C GLN A 128 13.93 -5.76 -1.95
N PRO A 129 15.08 -5.13 -1.70
CA PRO A 129 15.47 -4.78 -0.34
C PRO A 129 14.72 -3.53 0.13
N LEU A 130 14.16 -3.58 1.35
CA LEU A 130 13.75 -2.34 2.02
C LEU A 130 14.99 -1.48 2.35
N PRO A 131 14.89 -0.15 2.24
CA PRO A 131 15.96 0.75 2.69
C PRO A 131 16.35 0.50 4.16
N THR A 132 17.63 0.71 4.49
CA THR A 132 18.20 0.40 5.81
C THR A 132 17.58 1.17 6.99
N VAL A 133 16.89 2.27 6.71
CA VAL A 133 16.16 3.05 7.71
C VAL A 133 14.93 2.30 8.26
N PHE A 134 14.49 1.23 7.60
CA PHE A 134 13.39 0.38 8.05
C PHE A 134 13.90 -0.90 8.74
N ASN A 135 13.28 -1.20 9.88
CA ASN A 135 13.58 -2.39 10.67
C ASN A 135 13.03 -3.67 10.02
N THR A 136 11.83 -3.59 9.42
CA THR A 136 11.26 -4.73 8.68
C THR A 136 12.03 -5.00 7.40
N LYS A 137 12.11 -6.28 7.02
CA LYS A 137 12.75 -6.75 5.78
C LYS A 137 11.74 -7.31 4.77
N HIS A 138 10.44 -7.26 5.09
CA HIS A 138 9.38 -7.84 4.27
C HIS A 138 8.41 -6.76 3.79
N TRP A 139 8.24 -6.63 2.48
CA TRP A 139 7.33 -5.63 1.89
C TRP A 139 5.87 -5.82 2.30
N ALA A 140 5.40 -7.07 2.34
CA ALA A 140 4.07 -7.38 2.85
C ALA A 140 3.89 -6.85 4.27
N ALA A 141 4.86 -7.11 5.16
CA ALA A 141 4.80 -6.63 6.54
C ALA A 141 4.78 -5.10 6.64
N PHE A 142 5.61 -4.42 5.83
CA PHE A 142 5.60 -2.97 5.74
C PHE A 142 4.21 -2.43 5.36
N VAL A 143 3.59 -2.96 4.31
CA VAL A 143 2.26 -2.52 3.85
C VAL A 143 1.18 -2.84 4.88
N ILE A 144 1.24 -4.03 5.51
CA ILE A 144 0.28 -4.44 6.55
C ILE A 144 0.29 -3.46 7.72
N ASP A 145 1.47 -3.07 8.22
CA ASP A 145 1.54 -2.14 9.36
C ASP A 145 0.96 -0.75 9.00
N GLN A 146 1.14 -0.27 7.76
CA GLN A 146 0.55 1.02 7.33
C GLN A 146 -0.99 0.94 7.21
N LEU A 147 -1.52 -0.10 6.56
CA LEU A 147 -2.97 -0.29 6.43
C LEU A 147 -3.63 -0.57 7.78
N TYR A 148 -2.94 -1.26 8.69
CA TYR A 148 -3.46 -1.54 10.02
C TYR A 148 -3.74 -0.24 10.80
N ASP A 149 -2.81 0.71 10.77
CA ASP A 149 -2.98 2.01 11.43
C ASP A 149 -4.13 2.82 10.80
N ASP A 150 -4.19 2.87 9.46
CA ASP A 150 -5.24 3.58 8.72
C ASP A 150 -6.64 2.99 8.97
N ALA A 151 -6.78 1.67 8.91
CA ALA A 151 -8.06 1.00 9.13
C ALA A 151 -8.56 1.19 10.57
N ASN A 152 -7.67 1.15 11.57
CA ASN A 152 -8.06 1.44 12.95
C ASN A 152 -8.53 2.89 13.11
N TYR A 153 -7.90 3.84 12.43
CA TYR A 153 -8.38 5.22 12.42
C TYR A 153 -9.80 5.31 11.83
N TYR A 154 -10.05 4.72 10.65
CA TYR A 154 -11.38 4.77 10.03
C TYR A 154 -12.46 4.07 10.87
N LEU A 155 -12.12 2.95 11.51
CA LEU A 155 -13.00 2.26 12.46
C LEU A 155 -13.35 3.17 13.64
N ALA A 156 -12.36 3.83 14.25
CA ALA A 156 -12.58 4.73 15.38
C ALA A 156 -13.41 5.96 15.02
N GLN A 157 -13.31 6.45 13.79
CA GLN A 157 -14.08 7.60 13.30
C GLN A 157 -15.42 7.22 12.67
N SER A 158 -15.77 5.92 12.59
CA SER A 158 -17.00 5.43 11.92
C SER A 158 -17.16 5.94 10.48
N LYS A 159 -16.04 6.07 9.77
CA LYS A 159 -15.95 6.63 8.41
C LYS A 159 -16.36 5.59 7.36
N GLN A 160 -17.66 5.48 7.09
CA GLN A 160 -18.22 4.37 6.30
C GLN A 160 -17.65 4.27 4.88
N GLN A 161 -17.47 5.38 4.18
CA GLN A 161 -16.90 5.37 2.83
C GLN A 161 -15.45 4.89 2.86
N GLU A 162 -14.62 5.46 3.74
CA GLU A 162 -13.22 5.07 3.85
C GLU A 162 -13.05 3.64 4.37
N LEU A 163 -14.00 3.15 5.17
CA LEU A 163 -14.07 1.73 5.55
C LEU A 163 -14.33 0.86 4.33
N HIS A 164 -15.25 1.25 3.44
CA HIS A 164 -15.50 0.54 2.17
C HIS A 164 -14.22 0.44 1.34
N ASP A 165 -13.57 1.58 1.11
CA ASP A 165 -12.36 1.67 0.29
C ASP A 165 -11.22 0.84 0.89
N ILE A 166 -10.92 1.00 2.18
CA ILE A 166 -9.84 0.23 2.82
C ILE A 166 -10.19 -1.25 2.93
N GLY A 167 -11.48 -1.60 3.06
CA GLY A 167 -11.96 -2.97 3.00
C GLY A 167 -11.58 -3.63 1.68
N PHE A 168 -11.81 -2.96 0.54
CA PHE A 168 -11.39 -3.44 -0.77
C PHE A 168 -9.87 -3.65 -0.87
N ILE A 169 -9.08 -2.67 -0.39
CA ILE A 169 -7.62 -2.78 -0.39
C ILE A 169 -7.11 -3.94 0.48
N LEU A 170 -7.71 -4.17 1.65
CA LEU A 170 -7.35 -5.30 2.52
C LEU A 170 -7.60 -6.65 1.84
N HIS A 171 -8.70 -6.81 1.10
CA HIS A 171 -8.96 -8.03 0.34
C HIS A 171 -7.93 -8.24 -0.79
N ARG A 172 -7.55 -7.17 -1.51
CA ARG A 172 -6.48 -7.24 -2.53
C ARG A 172 -5.16 -7.68 -1.91
N LEU A 173 -4.78 -7.11 -0.77
CA LEU A 173 -3.57 -7.47 -0.05
C LEU A 173 -3.61 -8.94 0.40
N ILE A 174 -4.71 -9.39 1.01
CA ILE A 174 -4.89 -10.80 1.41
C ILE A 174 -4.70 -11.73 0.22
N ASN A 175 -5.27 -11.43 -0.95
CA ASN A 175 -5.05 -12.23 -2.15
C ASN A 175 -3.58 -12.22 -2.62
N ALA A 176 -2.88 -11.08 -2.52
CA ALA A 176 -1.47 -10.98 -2.87
C ALA A 176 -0.57 -11.82 -1.95
N VAL A 177 -0.96 -12.00 -0.68
CA VAL A 177 -0.18 -12.76 0.32
C VAL A 177 -0.81 -14.11 0.70
N LYS A 178 -1.77 -14.61 -0.08
CA LYS A 178 -2.53 -15.84 0.27
C LYS A 178 -1.66 -17.09 0.44
N ASN A 179 -0.53 -17.13 -0.25
CA ASN A 179 0.45 -18.23 -0.19
C ASN A 179 1.67 -17.89 0.69
N GLN A 180 1.62 -16.79 1.44
CA GLN A 180 2.71 -16.39 2.33
C GLN A 180 2.85 -17.39 3.48
N ASP A 181 4.08 -17.88 3.68
CA ASP A 181 4.46 -18.54 4.92
C ASP A 181 4.61 -17.49 6.03
N TRP A 182 3.82 -17.63 7.09
CA TRP A 182 3.82 -16.71 8.23
C TRP A 182 4.81 -17.10 9.32
N ALA A 183 5.61 -18.16 9.15
CA ALA A 183 6.65 -18.53 10.11
C ALA A 183 7.61 -17.36 10.36
N GLY A 184 7.72 -16.92 11.62
CA GLY A 184 8.50 -15.75 12.04
C GLY A 184 7.85 -14.39 11.73
N LEU A 185 6.64 -14.38 11.16
CA LEU A 185 5.83 -13.19 10.83
C LEU A 185 4.39 -13.31 11.36
N GLU A 186 4.14 -14.20 12.32
CA GLU A 186 2.82 -14.56 12.81
C GLU A 186 2.08 -13.34 13.36
N VAL A 187 2.79 -12.46 14.07
CA VAL A 187 2.23 -11.21 14.61
C VAL A 187 1.68 -10.34 13.50
N VAL A 188 2.41 -10.21 12.39
CA VAL A 188 2.04 -9.36 11.26
C VAL A 188 0.91 -10.01 10.44
N GLY A 189 0.99 -11.31 10.17
CA GLY A 189 -0.10 -12.04 9.50
C GLY A 189 -1.39 -11.99 10.30
N GLY A 190 -1.31 -12.25 11.61
CA GLY A 190 -2.45 -12.12 12.52
C GLY A 190 -3.04 -10.71 12.52
N LYS A 191 -2.23 -9.64 12.49
CA LYS A 191 -2.70 -8.25 12.38
C LYS A 191 -3.51 -8.01 11.10
N LEU A 192 -3.03 -8.48 9.94
CA LEU A 192 -3.71 -8.31 8.65
C LEU A 192 -5.14 -8.89 8.69
N TYR A 193 -5.25 -10.15 9.10
CA TYR A 193 -6.53 -10.82 9.14
C TYR A 193 -7.43 -10.27 10.26
N ALA A 194 -6.86 -9.88 11.40
CA ALA A 194 -7.63 -9.28 12.49
C ALA A 194 -8.24 -7.92 12.11
N ILE A 195 -7.50 -7.07 11.38
CA ILE A 195 -8.05 -5.78 10.95
C ILE A 195 -9.07 -5.95 9.81
N ALA A 196 -8.84 -6.87 8.89
CA ALA A 196 -9.82 -7.23 7.86
C ALA A 196 -11.13 -7.74 8.49
N ALA A 197 -11.05 -8.57 9.54
CA ALA A 197 -12.23 -9.02 10.26
C ALA A 197 -13.03 -7.86 10.87
N LYS A 198 -12.35 -6.91 11.53
CA LYS A 198 -12.99 -5.74 12.15
C LYS A 198 -13.65 -4.83 11.11
N VAL A 199 -12.98 -4.57 9.99
CA VAL A 199 -13.54 -3.76 8.89
C VAL A 199 -14.76 -4.45 8.28
N ASN A 200 -14.68 -5.75 7.98
CA ASN A 200 -15.84 -6.49 7.43
C ASN A 200 -17.01 -6.53 8.42
N LYS A 201 -16.75 -6.67 9.73
CA LYS A 201 -17.81 -6.58 10.74
C LYS A 201 -18.49 -5.20 10.73
N ALA A 202 -17.71 -4.12 10.68
CA ALA A 202 -18.24 -2.76 10.63
C ALA A 202 -19.09 -2.51 9.37
N GLN A 203 -18.78 -3.20 8.27
CA GLN A 203 -19.54 -3.20 7.02
C GLN A 203 -20.71 -4.20 6.99
N LEU A 204 -21.00 -4.88 8.11
CA LEU A 204 -22.01 -5.94 8.20
C LEU A 204 -21.77 -7.14 7.29
N ASN A 205 -20.54 -7.32 6.77
CA ASN A 205 -20.13 -8.52 6.06
C ASN A 205 -19.68 -9.60 7.06
N LEU A 206 -20.65 -10.15 7.78
CA LEU A 206 -20.40 -11.00 8.94
C LEU A 206 -19.69 -12.33 8.58
N GLY A 207 -19.98 -12.89 7.40
CA GLY A 207 -19.33 -14.11 6.92
C GLY A 207 -17.83 -13.91 6.72
N ASN A 208 -17.43 -12.86 5.98
CA ASN A 208 -16.02 -12.53 5.80
C ASN A 208 -15.37 -12.10 7.13
N ALA A 209 -16.10 -11.39 7.98
CA ALA A 209 -15.61 -11.02 9.30
C ALA A 209 -15.23 -12.25 10.13
N LEU A 210 -16.08 -13.28 10.15
CA LEU A 210 -15.82 -14.51 10.91
C LEU A 210 -14.64 -15.27 10.29
N TYR A 211 -14.65 -15.46 8.97
CA TYR A 211 -13.57 -16.14 8.25
C TYR A 211 -12.20 -15.50 8.53
N PHE A 212 -12.08 -14.17 8.39
CA PHE A 212 -10.82 -13.49 8.67
C PHE A 212 -10.44 -13.51 10.15
N ALA A 213 -11.41 -13.47 11.07
CA ALA A 213 -11.11 -13.59 12.49
C ALA A 213 -10.52 -14.97 12.82
N GLU A 214 -11.08 -16.03 12.25
CA GLU A 214 -10.57 -17.40 12.41
C GLU A 214 -9.17 -17.57 11.81
N MET A 215 -8.93 -17.03 10.60
CA MET A 215 -7.59 -16.98 10.00
C MET A 215 -6.58 -16.21 10.86
N ALA A 216 -6.98 -15.08 11.45
CA ALA A 216 -6.11 -14.32 12.34
C ALA A 216 -5.73 -15.14 13.58
N GLN A 217 -6.71 -15.83 14.17
CA GLN A 217 -6.52 -16.69 15.34
C GLN A 217 -5.64 -17.91 15.05
N SER A 218 -5.73 -18.48 13.84
CA SER A 218 -4.93 -19.63 13.44
C SER A 218 -3.48 -19.26 13.16
N ILE A 219 -3.23 -18.07 12.59
CA ILE A 219 -1.87 -17.57 12.34
C ILE A 219 -1.22 -17.11 13.64
N ASN A 220 -1.97 -16.40 14.49
CA ASN A 220 -1.45 -15.90 15.76
C ASN A 220 -2.54 -16.00 16.84
N ASP A 221 -2.31 -16.86 17.82
CA ASP A 221 -3.26 -17.12 18.88
C ASP A 221 -3.53 -15.91 19.79
N LYS A 222 -2.65 -14.90 19.74
CA LYS A 222 -2.68 -13.61 20.42
C LYS A 222 -3.11 -12.45 19.52
N ALA A 223 -3.70 -12.71 18.35
CA ALA A 223 -4.22 -11.67 17.45
C ALA A 223 -5.38 -10.83 18.04
N GLY A 224 -5.92 -11.22 19.21
CA GLY A 224 -6.92 -10.43 19.94
C GLY A 224 -8.34 -10.53 19.39
N VAL A 225 -8.66 -11.61 18.66
CA VAL A 225 -9.95 -11.80 17.97
C VAL A 225 -10.88 -12.83 18.62
N LYS A 226 -10.47 -13.50 19.72
CA LYS A 226 -11.28 -14.54 20.39
C LYS A 226 -12.69 -14.07 20.75
N THR A 227 -12.83 -12.87 21.30
CA THR A 227 -14.14 -12.29 21.65
C THR A 227 -14.95 -11.96 20.41
N LEU A 228 -14.30 -11.42 19.37
CA LEU A 228 -14.92 -11.11 18.08
C LEU A 228 -15.49 -12.37 17.40
N ILE A 229 -14.75 -13.47 17.41
CA ILE A 229 -15.20 -14.76 16.87
C ILE A 229 -16.47 -15.23 17.59
N LYS A 230 -16.47 -15.26 18.93
CA LYS A 230 -17.63 -15.68 19.73
C LYS A 230 -18.85 -14.83 19.45
N GLU A 231 -18.66 -13.52 19.33
CA GLU A 231 -19.73 -12.58 19.00
C GLU A 231 -20.30 -12.86 17.61
N LEU A 232 -19.45 -12.96 16.58
CA LEU A 232 -19.87 -13.23 15.20
C LEU A 232 -20.59 -14.57 15.05
N GLN A 233 -20.08 -15.62 15.70
CA GLN A 233 -20.74 -16.93 15.73
C GLN A 233 -22.14 -16.87 16.36
N LYS A 234 -22.33 -16.04 17.40
CA LYS A 234 -23.66 -15.83 18.00
C LYS A 234 -24.60 -15.09 17.04
N ILE A 235 -24.10 -14.11 16.30
CA ILE A 235 -24.91 -13.32 15.35
C ILE A 235 -25.30 -14.15 14.12
N ILE A 236 -24.40 -15.00 13.62
CA ILE A 236 -24.60 -15.79 12.39
C ILE A 236 -25.47 -17.04 12.63
N LYS A 237 -25.48 -17.59 13.85
CA LYS A 237 -26.37 -18.71 14.17
C LYS A 237 -27.82 -18.32 13.89
N PRO A 238 -28.59 -19.14 13.15
CA PRO A 238 -30.00 -18.89 12.98
C PRO A 238 -30.65 -18.82 14.36
N ALA A 239 -31.59 -17.88 14.55
CA ALA A 239 -32.47 -17.91 15.70
C ALA A 239 -33.20 -19.26 15.68
N GLU A 240 -32.90 -20.14 16.63
CA GLU A 240 -33.72 -21.33 16.84
C GLU A 240 -35.15 -20.83 17.11
N PRO A 241 -36.17 -21.34 16.40
CA PRO A 241 -37.53 -21.01 16.75
C PRO A 241 -37.73 -21.44 18.20
N GLU A 242 -38.08 -20.49 19.07
CA GLU A 242 -38.49 -20.77 20.44
C GLU A 242 -39.51 -21.90 20.36
N GLN A 243 -39.15 -23.08 20.89
CA GLN A 243 -40.09 -24.17 21.04
C GLN A 243 -41.21 -23.64 21.91
N GLN A 244 -42.33 -23.28 21.27
CA GLN A 244 -43.59 -23.10 21.95
C GLN A 244 -43.88 -24.42 22.65
N THR A 245 -43.64 -24.45 23.96
CA THR A 245 -44.17 -25.47 24.85
C THR A 245 -45.68 -25.35 24.78
N ALA A 246 -46.28 -26.14 23.88
CA ALA A 246 -47.71 -26.38 23.88
C ALA A 246 -48.03 -27.26 25.10
N ASN A 247 -48.83 -26.68 26.00
CA ASN A 247 -49.45 -27.34 27.15
C ASN A 247 -50.44 -28.43 26.71
#